data_AF-A0A1F7NBF8-F1
#
_entry.id   AF-A0A1F7NBF8-F1
#
_cell.length_a   1.000
_cell.length_b   1.000
_cell.length_c   1.000
_cell.angle_alpha   90.00
_cell.angle_beta   90.00
_cell.angle_gamma   90.00
#
_symmetry.space_group_name_H-M   'P 1'
#
loop_
_entity.id
_entity.type
_entity.pdbx_description
1 polymer ?
#
loop_
_entity_poly.entity_id
_entity_poly.type
_entity_poly.pdbx_seq_one_letter_code
_entity_poly.pdbx_strand_id
1 'polypeptide(L)'
;MSDLAREMTAKIERGVRLESPQEVTPEYRDSLVHLMTMQADSELAGGYGYVPWIAKAPTVEEKHVVAQIVKDELRHAAVMYGLLGDLGFDVARHVQHHDETFTMRIQADADIGTRRITSDKRVNIFYYPIDTWADFVFFNFCMDRGAGHQLEDVRGCSWGPWARAIEGIFKEEKFHIRHGEHWVERLAGDPATRAEAQRTFEKWYVRTLKIFGRPGSPKNRVYRALRLKLRDNDEVRRAFQAEVQGLCKRFGLEVPEWRPTWSELPEEAQIPG
;
A
#
# COMPACT_ATOMS: atom_id res chain seq x y z
N MET A 1 15.05 28.52 12.63
CA MET A 1 14.29 28.08 11.44
C MET A 1 14.63 29.01 10.29
N SER A 2 14.90 28.47 9.09
CA SER A 2 15.16 29.29 7.90
C SER A 2 13.89 30.03 7.42
N ASP A 3 14.04 31.05 6.57
CA ASP A 3 12.92 31.77 5.96
C ASP A 3 12.02 30.82 5.16
N LEU A 4 12.65 29.94 4.36
CA LEU A 4 11.97 28.87 3.63
C LEU A 4 11.14 27.97 4.56
N ALA A 5 11.70 27.54 5.70
CA ALA A 5 10.98 26.70 6.65
C ALA A 5 9.76 27.44 7.23
N ARG A 6 9.90 28.73 7.59
CA ARG A 6 8.78 29.54 8.10
C ARG A 6 7.68 29.71 7.06
N GLU A 7 8.03 29.99 5.81
CA GLU A 7 7.05 30.16 4.73
C GLU A 7 6.32 28.84 4.42
N MET A 8 7.07 27.74 4.28
CA MET A 8 6.53 26.39 4.05
C MET A 8 5.55 26.00 5.15
N THR A 9 5.95 26.11 6.42
CA THR A 9 5.09 25.79 7.57
C THR A 9 3.83 26.67 7.58
N ALA A 10 3.96 27.97 7.34
CA ALA A 10 2.81 28.87 7.31
C ALA A 10 1.82 28.54 6.18
N LYS A 11 2.29 28.06 5.01
CA LYS A 11 1.42 27.55 3.94
C LYS A 11 0.66 26.29 4.38
N ILE A 12 1.38 25.32 4.94
CA ILE A 12 0.80 24.06 5.45
C ILE A 12 -0.27 24.34 6.52
N GLU A 13 -0.01 25.23 7.48
CA GLU A 13 -0.93 25.59 8.55
C GLU A 13 -2.22 26.25 8.04
N ARG A 14 -2.13 27.05 6.96
CA ARG A 14 -3.29 27.64 6.28
C ARG A 14 -4.02 26.67 5.35
N GLY A 15 -3.56 25.42 5.24
CA GLY A 15 -4.12 24.43 4.30
C GLY A 15 -3.80 24.70 2.83
N VAL A 16 -2.80 25.55 2.55
CA VAL A 16 -2.33 25.81 1.19
C VAL A 16 -1.33 24.70 0.82
N ARG A 17 -1.55 24.07 -0.34
CA ARG A 17 -0.65 23.04 -0.85
C ARG A 17 0.63 23.65 -1.41
N LEU A 18 1.71 22.91 -1.23
CA LEU A 18 3.02 23.16 -1.82
C LEU A 18 3.03 22.55 -3.22
N GLU A 19 3.53 23.29 -4.21
CA GLU A 19 3.39 22.97 -5.63
C GLU A 19 4.74 22.84 -6.34
N SER A 20 5.83 23.39 -5.80
CA SER A 20 7.15 23.36 -6.43
C SER A 20 8.30 22.95 -5.50
N PRO A 21 9.37 22.29 -6.03
CA PRO A 21 10.51 21.86 -5.21
C PRO A 21 11.25 23.00 -4.50
N GLN A 22 11.05 24.23 -4.94
CA GLN A 22 11.65 25.43 -4.34
C GLN A 22 10.91 25.89 -3.08
N GLU A 23 9.67 25.42 -2.86
CA GLU A 23 8.85 25.77 -1.70
C GLU A 23 9.12 24.89 -0.47
N VAL A 24 9.98 23.86 -0.62
CA VAL A 24 10.14 22.83 0.41
C VAL A 24 11.54 22.80 0.98
N THR A 25 11.63 22.55 2.28
CA THR A 25 12.91 22.32 2.96
C THR A 25 13.53 20.98 2.56
N PRO A 26 14.85 20.79 2.74
CA PRO A 26 15.49 19.48 2.53
C PRO A 26 14.84 18.35 3.32
N GLU A 27 14.50 18.59 4.60
CA GLU A 27 13.82 17.59 5.46
C GLU A 27 12.45 17.19 4.91
N TYR A 28 11.67 18.16 4.41
CA TYR A 28 10.39 17.89 3.76
C TYR A 28 10.60 17.06 2.49
N ARG A 29 11.56 17.47 1.63
CA ARG A 29 11.86 16.75 0.39
C ARG A 29 12.28 15.32 0.68
N ASP A 30 13.15 15.09 1.65
CA ASP A 30 13.62 13.74 2.00
C ASP A 30 12.47 12.88 2.53
N SER A 31 11.58 13.45 3.35
CA SER A 31 10.38 12.76 3.85
C SER A 31 9.40 12.40 2.72
N LEU A 32 9.19 13.33 1.78
CA LEU A 32 8.32 13.15 0.63
C LEU A 32 8.87 12.08 -0.33
N VAL A 33 10.14 12.21 -0.72
CA VAL A 33 10.82 11.24 -1.59
C VAL A 33 10.78 9.85 -0.96
N HIS A 34 11.08 9.73 0.34
CA HIS A 34 11.02 8.44 1.04
C HIS A 34 9.64 7.78 0.95
N LEU A 35 8.56 8.53 1.22
CA LEU A 35 7.20 8.01 1.15
C LEU A 35 6.80 7.63 -0.28
N MET A 36 7.12 8.48 -1.25
CA MET A 36 6.76 8.24 -2.66
C MET A 36 7.57 7.11 -3.29
N THR A 37 8.85 6.92 -2.92
CA THR A 37 9.64 5.76 -3.36
C THR A 37 9.07 4.47 -2.77
N MET A 38 8.65 4.46 -1.51
CA MET A 38 7.98 3.28 -0.94
C MET A 38 6.71 2.92 -1.72
N GLN A 39 5.93 3.92 -2.13
CA GLN A 39 4.76 3.69 -2.96
C GLN A 39 5.16 3.16 -4.34
N ALA A 40 5.97 3.89 -5.10
CA ALA A 40 6.39 3.50 -6.46
C ALA A 40 6.97 2.07 -6.53
N ASP A 41 7.83 1.72 -5.57
CA ASP A 41 8.46 0.40 -5.48
C ASP A 41 7.44 -0.70 -5.15
N SER A 42 6.42 -0.38 -4.37
CA SER A 42 5.36 -1.30 -3.96
C SER A 42 4.37 -1.58 -5.08
N GLU A 43 3.91 -0.54 -5.78
CA GLU A 43 3.06 -0.63 -6.98
C GLU A 43 3.74 -1.51 -8.04
N LEU A 44 5.02 -1.27 -8.31
CA LEU A 44 5.78 -2.04 -9.30
C LEU A 44 5.96 -3.50 -8.87
N ALA A 45 6.31 -3.74 -7.60
CA ALA A 45 6.45 -5.08 -7.07
C ALA A 45 5.11 -5.83 -7.04
N GLY A 46 4.02 -5.16 -6.68
CA GLY A 46 2.66 -5.69 -6.69
C GLY A 46 2.25 -6.13 -8.08
N GLY A 47 2.36 -5.23 -9.07
CA GLY A 47 2.11 -5.51 -10.48
C GLY A 47 2.87 -6.73 -10.99
N TYR A 48 4.18 -6.85 -10.70
CA TYR A 48 4.97 -8.03 -11.06
C TYR A 48 4.47 -9.32 -10.39
N GLY A 49 3.96 -9.24 -9.15
CA GLY A 49 3.38 -10.37 -8.44
C GLY A 49 2.10 -10.91 -9.06
N TYR A 50 1.35 -10.04 -9.74
CA TYR A 50 0.09 -10.40 -10.39
C TYR A 50 0.25 -10.89 -11.83
N VAL A 51 1.39 -10.64 -12.49
CA VAL A 51 1.62 -11.08 -13.89
C VAL A 51 1.31 -12.57 -14.12
N PRO A 52 1.77 -13.53 -13.27
CA PRO A 52 1.46 -14.95 -13.47
C PRO A 52 -0.05 -15.26 -13.38
N TRP A 53 -0.83 -14.43 -12.67
CA TRP A 53 -2.26 -14.62 -12.46
C TRP A 53 -3.09 -14.31 -13.70
N ILE A 54 -2.57 -13.54 -14.65
CA ILE A 54 -3.21 -13.36 -15.97
C ILE A 54 -3.44 -14.73 -16.63
N ALA A 55 -2.47 -15.64 -16.54
CA ALA A 55 -2.59 -16.97 -17.11
C ALA A 55 -3.32 -17.97 -16.18
N LYS A 56 -3.26 -17.80 -14.86
CA LYS A 56 -3.80 -18.73 -13.87
C LYS A 56 -5.25 -18.48 -13.45
N ALA A 57 -5.80 -17.28 -13.67
CA ALA A 57 -7.16 -16.94 -13.24
C ALA A 57 -8.23 -17.93 -13.79
N PRO A 58 -9.31 -18.20 -13.06
CA PRO A 58 -10.16 -19.37 -13.31
C PRO A 58 -11.03 -19.27 -14.57
N THR A 59 -11.34 -18.06 -15.06
CA THR A 59 -12.17 -17.85 -16.26
C THR A 59 -11.56 -16.78 -17.16
N VAL A 60 -12.01 -16.68 -18.42
CA VAL A 60 -11.53 -15.65 -19.37
C VAL A 60 -11.83 -14.25 -18.86
N GLU A 61 -12.98 -14.05 -18.23
CA GLU A 61 -13.39 -12.80 -17.61
C GLU A 61 -12.42 -12.42 -16.48
N GLU A 62 -12.05 -13.39 -15.63
CA GLU A 62 -11.08 -13.14 -14.56
C GLU A 62 -9.67 -12.88 -15.12
N LYS A 63 -9.27 -13.52 -16.21
CA LYS A 63 -7.99 -13.19 -16.89
C LYS A 63 -7.98 -11.75 -17.38
N HIS A 64 -9.11 -11.27 -17.92
CA HIS A 64 -9.26 -9.89 -18.34
C HIS A 64 -9.16 -8.93 -17.15
N VAL A 65 -9.84 -9.23 -16.04
CA VAL A 65 -9.79 -8.41 -14.82
C VAL A 65 -8.37 -8.38 -14.24
N VAL A 66 -7.69 -9.52 -14.13
CA VAL A 66 -6.31 -9.58 -13.62
C VAL A 66 -5.34 -8.82 -14.54
N ALA A 67 -5.50 -8.93 -15.86
CA ALA A 67 -4.69 -8.14 -16.80
C ALA A 67 -4.93 -6.63 -16.63
N GLN A 68 -6.16 -6.23 -16.33
CA GLN A 68 -6.50 -4.84 -16.03
C GLN A 68 -5.86 -4.38 -14.71
N ILE A 69 -5.90 -5.19 -13.65
CA ILE A 69 -5.21 -4.90 -12.36
C ILE A 69 -3.71 -4.72 -12.60
N VAL A 70 -3.04 -5.68 -13.26
CA VAL A 70 -1.60 -5.58 -13.57
C VAL A 70 -1.27 -4.31 -14.33
N LYS A 71 -2.09 -3.94 -15.32
CA LYS A 71 -1.90 -2.70 -16.09
C LYS A 71 -2.00 -1.46 -15.20
N ASP A 72 -2.96 -1.44 -14.28
CA ASP A 72 -3.20 -0.32 -13.37
C ASP A 72 -2.02 -0.18 -12.40
N GLU A 73 -1.56 -1.25 -11.76
CA GLU A 73 -0.38 -1.24 -10.87
C GLU A 73 0.88 -0.68 -11.56
N LEU A 74 1.18 -1.13 -12.78
CA LEU A 74 2.31 -0.62 -13.56
C LEU A 74 2.14 0.85 -13.94
N ARG A 75 0.89 1.28 -14.21
CA ARG A 75 0.57 2.69 -14.46
C ARG A 75 0.74 3.52 -13.20
N HIS A 76 0.36 3.01 -12.03
CA HIS A 76 0.49 3.70 -10.74
C HIS A 76 1.96 3.89 -10.39
N ALA A 77 2.76 2.84 -10.53
CA ALA A 77 4.21 2.91 -10.42
C ALA A 77 4.80 3.98 -11.36
N ALA A 78 4.41 3.98 -12.64
CA ALA A 78 4.90 4.96 -13.63
C ALA A 78 4.55 6.40 -13.24
N VAL A 79 3.33 6.64 -12.74
CA VAL A 79 2.91 7.96 -12.25
C VAL A 79 3.75 8.38 -11.04
N MET A 80 3.92 7.49 -10.07
CA MET A 80 4.68 7.77 -8.85
C MET A 80 6.16 8.04 -9.15
N TYR A 81 6.78 7.27 -10.04
CA TYR A 81 8.13 7.52 -10.51
C TYR A 81 8.24 8.83 -11.29
N GLY A 82 7.25 9.20 -12.10
CA GLY A 82 7.21 10.50 -12.78
C GLY A 82 7.30 11.66 -11.78
N LEU A 83 6.49 11.62 -10.72
CA LEU A 83 6.51 12.63 -9.66
C LEU A 83 7.83 12.65 -8.86
N LEU A 84 8.48 11.50 -8.68
CA LEU A 84 9.82 11.43 -8.10
C LEU A 84 10.85 12.09 -9.02
N GLY A 85 10.75 11.87 -10.33
CA GLY A 85 11.59 12.51 -11.35
C GLY A 85 11.50 14.03 -11.30
N ASP A 86 10.29 14.59 -11.12
CA ASP A 86 10.06 16.03 -10.95
C ASP A 86 10.76 16.61 -9.70
N LEU A 87 11.03 15.77 -8.70
CA LEU A 87 11.81 16.14 -7.51
C LEU A 87 13.32 15.97 -7.71
N GLY A 88 13.78 15.51 -8.87
CA GLY A 88 15.19 15.25 -9.18
C GLY A 88 15.69 13.86 -8.78
N PHE A 89 14.78 12.90 -8.56
CA PHE A 89 15.13 11.50 -8.33
C PHE A 89 15.58 10.83 -9.65
N ASP A 90 16.70 10.09 -9.64
CA ASP A 90 17.17 9.33 -10.80
C ASP A 90 16.38 8.02 -10.94
N VAL A 91 15.17 8.13 -11.51
CA VAL A 91 14.23 7.02 -11.71
C VAL A 91 14.87 5.89 -12.52
N ALA A 92 15.53 6.23 -13.63
CA ALA A 92 16.07 5.24 -14.55
C ALA A 92 17.14 4.38 -13.85
N ARG A 93 18.06 5.01 -13.10
CA ARG A 93 19.06 4.30 -12.33
C ARG A 93 18.44 3.45 -11.23
N HIS A 94 17.47 3.99 -10.48
CA HIS A 94 16.81 3.28 -9.39
C HIS A 94 16.09 2.02 -9.90
N VAL A 95 15.25 2.16 -10.92
CA VAL A 95 14.52 1.03 -11.51
C VAL A 95 15.50 0.02 -12.09
N GLN A 96 16.50 0.44 -12.86
CA GLN A 96 17.52 -0.47 -13.41
C GLN A 96 18.26 -1.25 -12.32
N HIS A 97 18.58 -0.60 -11.19
CA HIS A 97 19.28 -1.25 -10.08
C HIS A 97 18.42 -2.30 -9.36
N HIS A 98 17.09 -2.14 -9.38
CA HIS A 98 16.17 -2.96 -8.60
C HIS A 98 15.23 -3.85 -9.43
N ASP A 99 15.28 -3.81 -10.76
CA ASP A 99 14.29 -4.46 -11.64
C ASP A 99 14.11 -5.97 -11.33
N GLU A 100 15.21 -6.73 -11.35
CA GLU A 100 15.18 -8.15 -10.99
C GLU A 100 14.72 -8.36 -9.53
N THR A 101 15.12 -7.45 -8.64
CA THR A 101 14.78 -7.53 -7.22
C THR A 101 13.28 -7.36 -7.00
N PHE A 102 12.59 -6.50 -7.74
CA PHE A 102 11.14 -6.31 -7.63
C PHE A 102 10.35 -7.60 -7.94
N THR A 103 10.90 -8.48 -8.77
CA THR A 103 10.29 -9.79 -9.07
C THR A 103 10.50 -10.83 -7.97
N MET A 104 11.48 -10.62 -7.08
CA MET A 104 11.85 -11.59 -6.05
C MET A 104 10.69 -11.90 -5.10
N ARG A 105 10.46 -13.19 -4.83
CA ARG A 105 9.55 -13.71 -3.82
C ARG A 105 10.27 -14.71 -2.91
N ILE A 106 9.89 -14.76 -1.64
CA ILE A 106 10.39 -15.78 -0.70
C ILE A 106 9.61 -17.09 -0.85
N GLN A 107 10.11 -18.16 -0.21
CA GLN A 107 9.38 -19.43 -0.13
C GLN A 107 8.06 -19.26 0.65
N ALA A 108 7.04 -20.04 0.28
CA ALA A 108 5.69 -19.89 0.83
C ALA A 108 5.60 -20.13 2.35
N ASP A 109 6.48 -20.97 2.89
CA ASP A 109 6.59 -21.32 4.31
C ASP A 109 7.53 -20.39 5.09
N ALA A 110 8.26 -19.50 4.43
CA ALA A 110 9.16 -18.57 5.08
C ALA A 110 8.37 -17.45 5.78
N ASP A 111 8.79 -17.10 7.00
CA ASP A 111 8.30 -15.91 7.71
C ASP A 111 9.44 -14.93 8.00
N ILE A 112 9.43 -13.82 7.26
CA ILE A 112 10.37 -12.71 7.46
C ILE A 112 9.85 -11.67 8.47
N GLY A 113 8.68 -11.90 9.07
CA GLY A 113 8.03 -10.98 9.98
C GLY A 113 7.72 -9.66 9.27
N THR A 114 8.34 -8.57 9.73
CA THR A 114 8.20 -7.21 9.19
C THR A 114 9.46 -6.73 8.47
N ARG A 115 10.46 -7.60 8.33
CA ARG A 115 11.77 -7.22 7.77
C ARG A 115 11.64 -6.88 6.28
N ARG A 116 12.33 -5.81 5.88
CA ARG A 116 12.69 -5.59 4.48
C ARG A 116 14.01 -6.30 4.21
N ILE A 117 14.02 -7.19 3.21
CA ILE A 117 15.15 -8.10 2.95
C ILE A 117 15.93 -7.75 1.68
N THR A 118 15.55 -6.66 1.01
CA THR A 118 16.22 -6.11 -0.17
C THR A 118 16.44 -4.61 -0.01
N SER A 119 17.23 -4.03 -0.92
CA SER A 119 17.61 -2.61 -0.89
C SER A 119 16.55 -1.65 -1.43
N ASP A 120 15.59 -2.14 -2.23
CA ASP A 120 14.42 -1.38 -2.67
C ASP A 120 13.53 -0.97 -1.47
N LYS A 121 12.45 -0.23 -1.71
CA LYS A 121 11.59 0.34 -0.67
C LYS A 121 10.20 -0.29 -0.59
N ARG A 122 9.93 -1.39 -1.31
CA ARG A 122 8.60 -2.01 -1.31
C ARG A 122 8.16 -2.45 0.09
N VAL A 123 6.84 -2.58 0.26
CA VAL A 123 6.22 -3.18 1.44
C VAL A 123 6.57 -4.66 1.53
N ASN A 124 6.93 -5.12 2.73
CA ASN A 124 7.45 -6.48 2.91
C ASN A 124 6.43 -7.57 2.53
N ILE A 125 5.14 -7.26 2.54
CA ILE A 125 4.09 -8.19 2.15
C ILE A 125 4.27 -8.67 0.70
N PHE A 126 4.85 -7.84 -0.19
CA PHE A 126 5.13 -8.18 -1.58
C PHE A 126 6.31 -9.14 -1.79
N TYR A 127 7.01 -9.54 -0.73
CA TYR A 127 7.94 -10.67 -0.81
C TYR A 127 7.21 -12.01 -0.77
N TYR A 128 6.05 -12.09 -0.10
CA TYR A 128 5.33 -13.35 0.05
C TYR A 128 4.67 -13.74 -1.28
N PRO A 129 4.73 -15.03 -1.67
CA PRO A 129 4.15 -15.47 -2.93
C PRO A 129 2.61 -15.52 -2.86
N ILE A 130 2.00 -15.39 -4.04
CA ILE A 130 0.57 -15.56 -4.27
C ILE A 130 0.41 -16.87 -5.07
N ASP A 131 0.13 -17.96 -4.37
CA ASP A 131 0.23 -19.32 -4.93
C ASP A 131 -1.12 -19.87 -5.43
N THR A 132 -2.21 -19.45 -4.79
CA THR A 132 -3.57 -19.92 -5.09
C THR A 132 -4.50 -18.79 -5.51
N TRP A 133 -5.64 -19.13 -6.14
CA TRP A 133 -6.63 -18.11 -6.51
C TRP A 133 -7.22 -17.44 -5.27
N ALA A 134 -7.40 -18.23 -4.20
CA ALA A 134 -7.75 -17.71 -2.90
C ALA A 134 -6.70 -16.71 -2.40
N ASP A 135 -5.40 -16.98 -2.58
CA ASP A 135 -4.36 -16.01 -2.22
C ASP A 135 -4.50 -14.70 -2.97
N PHE A 136 -4.69 -14.76 -4.29
CA PHE A 136 -4.87 -13.55 -5.09
C PHE A 136 -6.06 -12.72 -4.59
N VAL A 137 -7.20 -13.38 -4.38
CA VAL A 137 -8.45 -12.73 -3.91
C VAL A 137 -8.29 -12.12 -2.52
N PHE A 138 -7.78 -12.90 -1.56
CA PHE A 138 -7.68 -12.44 -0.17
C PHE A 138 -6.52 -11.49 0.07
N PHE A 139 -5.47 -11.57 -0.75
CA PHE A 139 -4.42 -10.55 -0.82
C PHE A 139 -5.03 -9.21 -1.21
N ASN A 140 -5.69 -9.13 -2.38
CA ASN A 140 -6.31 -7.89 -2.86
C ASN A 140 -7.38 -7.37 -1.90
N PHE A 141 -8.20 -8.27 -1.35
CA PHE A 141 -9.17 -7.90 -0.33
C PHE A 141 -8.51 -7.27 0.92
N CYS A 142 -7.37 -7.76 1.39
CA CYS A 142 -6.74 -7.16 2.56
C CYS A 142 -5.90 -5.94 2.18
N MET A 143 -5.00 -6.08 1.20
CA MET A 143 -3.99 -5.09 0.86
C MET A 143 -4.56 -3.85 0.19
N ASP A 144 -5.31 -3.95 -0.90
CA ASP A 144 -5.82 -2.79 -1.64
C ASP A 144 -6.68 -1.90 -0.73
N ARG A 145 -7.42 -2.51 0.20
CA ARG A 145 -8.21 -1.78 1.21
C ARG A 145 -7.33 -1.20 2.30
N GLY A 146 -6.35 -1.94 2.80
CA GLY A 146 -5.38 -1.40 3.75
C GLY A 146 -4.58 -0.23 3.17
N ALA A 147 -4.27 -0.29 1.88
CA ALA A 147 -3.62 0.77 1.12
C ALA A 147 -4.58 1.93 0.86
N GLY A 148 -5.83 1.66 0.48
CA GLY A 148 -6.89 2.65 0.34
C GLY A 148 -7.06 3.52 1.59
N HIS A 149 -7.08 2.90 2.77
CA HIS A 149 -7.09 3.64 4.05
C HIS A 149 -5.88 4.57 4.21
N GLN A 150 -4.70 4.20 3.71
CA GLN A 150 -3.54 5.08 3.72
C GLN A 150 -3.60 6.16 2.63
N LEU A 151 -4.12 5.85 1.46
CA LEU A 151 -4.31 6.80 0.36
C LEU A 151 -5.30 7.92 0.73
N GLU A 152 -6.30 7.64 1.57
CA GLU A 152 -7.20 8.67 2.10
C GLU A 152 -6.45 9.81 2.81
N ASP A 153 -5.38 9.49 3.54
CA ASP A 153 -4.52 10.52 4.16
C ASP A 153 -3.75 11.30 3.09
N VAL A 154 -3.23 10.61 2.09
CA VAL A 154 -2.41 11.22 1.03
C VAL A 154 -3.24 12.20 0.19
N ARG A 155 -4.53 11.91 -0.04
CA ARG A 155 -5.45 12.84 -0.71
C ARG A 155 -5.55 14.20 -0.01
N GLY A 156 -5.33 14.23 1.31
CA GLY A 156 -5.28 15.45 2.11
C GLY A 156 -3.88 15.97 2.41
N CYS A 157 -2.83 15.44 1.77
CA CYS A 157 -1.46 15.84 2.07
C CYS A 157 -1.13 17.26 1.58
N SER A 158 -0.04 17.81 2.10
CA SER A 158 0.46 19.15 1.78
C SER A 158 1.12 19.27 0.40
N TRP A 159 1.50 18.17 -0.25
CA TRP A 159 2.14 18.19 -1.57
C TRP A 159 1.09 18.07 -2.68
N GLY A 160 0.84 19.18 -3.38
CA GLY A 160 -0.17 19.29 -4.43
C GLY A 160 -0.07 18.23 -5.53
N PRO A 161 1.12 18.04 -6.16
CA PRO A 161 1.30 17.08 -7.25
C PRO A 161 0.94 15.65 -6.85
N TRP A 162 1.42 15.17 -5.70
CA TRP A 162 1.14 13.80 -5.24
C TRP A 162 -0.33 13.60 -4.90
N ALA A 163 -0.93 14.52 -4.15
CA ALA A 163 -2.34 14.40 -3.81
C ALA A 163 -3.28 14.45 -5.04
N ARG A 164 -2.92 15.17 -6.11
CA ARG A 164 -3.66 15.14 -7.38
C ARG A 164 -3.52 13.80 -8.11
N ALA A 165 -2.32 13.23 -8.14
CA ALA A 165 -2.10 11.91 -8.74
C ALA A 165 -2.86 10.81 -8.01
N ILE A 166 -2.87 10.84 -6.67
CA ILE A 166 -3.62 9.88 -5.85
C ILE A 166 -5.12 9.95 -6.11
N GLU A 167 -5.70 11.11 -6.43
CA GLU A 167 -7.12 11.17 -6.77
C GLU A 167 -7.47 10.35 -8.02
N GLY A 168 -6.54 10.21 -8.97
CA GLY A 168 -6.68 9.33 -10.12
C GLY A 168 -6.54 7.86 -9.74
N ILE A 169 -5.44 7.51 -9.06
CA ILE A 169 -5.14 6.15 -8.58
C ILE A 169 -6.29 5.61 -7.72
N PHE A 170 -6.78 6.40 -6.75
CA PHE A 170 -7.85 6.02 -5.84
C PHE A 170 -9.18 5.67 -6.55
N LYS A 171 -9.42 6.19 -7.75
CA LYS A 171 -10.61 5.81 -8.54
C LYS A 171 -10.47 4.42 -9.16
N GLU A 172 -9.26 4.05 -9.54
CA GLU A 172 -8.93 2.74 -10.08
C GLU A 172 -8.88 1.69 -8.97
N GLU A 173 -8.30 2.01 -7.82
CA GLU A 173 -8.26 1.13 -6.64
C GLU A 173 -9.65 0.67 -6.17
N LYS A 174 -10.68 1.52 -6.33
CA LYS A 174 -12.07 1.13 -6.04
C LYS A 174 -12.57 -0.03 -6.91
N PHE A 175 -12.00 -0.25 -8.08
CA PHE A 175 -12.30 -1.43 -8.89
C PHE A 175 -11.68 -2.68 -8.27
N HIS A 176 -10.42 -2.63 -7.84
CA HIS A 176 -9.70 -3.76 -7.24
C HIS A 176 -10.34 -4.18 -5.91
N ILE A 177 -10.61 -3.22 -5.03
CA ILE A 177 -11.29 -3.43 -3.74
C ILE A 177 -12.64 -4.14 -3.92
N ARG A 178 -13.44 -3.74 -4.92
CA ARG A 178 -14.75 -4.35 -5.22
C ARG A 178 -14.62 -5.74 -5.81
N HIS A 179 -13.60 -5.98 -6.64
CA HIS A 179 -13.31 -7.30 -7.18
C HIS A 179 -12.94 -8.29 -6.07
N GLY A 180 -12.03 -7.90 -5.18
CA GLY A 180 -11.67 -8.70 -4.00
C GLY A 180 -12.88 -8.97 -3.11
N GLU A 181 -13.71 -7.96 -2.84
CA GLU A 181 -14.93 -8.10 -2.04
C GLU A 181 -15.92 -9.10 -2.65
N HIS A 182 -16.19 -9.01 -3.96
CA HIS A 182 -17.08 -9.94 -4.66
C HIS A 182 -16.59 -11.39 -4.56
N TRP A 183 -15.29 -11.61 -4.75
CA TRP A 183 -14.73 -12.96 -4.70
C TRP A 183 -14.65 -13.53 -3.28
N VAL A 184 -14.34 -12.70 -2.28
CA VAL A 184 -14.37 -13.13 -0.88
C VAL A 184 -15.78 -13.58 -0.48
N GLU A 185 -16.82 -12.83 -0.86
CA GLU A 185 -18.20 -13.24 -0.60
C GLU A 185 -18.53 -14.61 -1.21
N ARG A 186 -18.13 -14.82 -2.47
CA ARG A 186 -18.35 -16.10 -3.17
C ARG A 186 -17.61 -17.27 -2.50
N LEU A 187 -16.33 -17.10 -2.20
CA LEU A 187 -15.50 -18.16 -1.61
C LEU A 187 -15.89 -18.46 -0.15
N ALA A 188 -16.30 -17.44 0.60
CA ALA A 188 -16.78 -17.65 1.97
C ALA A 188 -18.18 -18.26 2.02
N GLY A 189 -19.04 -17.94 1.03
CA GLY A 189 -20.42 -18.41 0.93
C GLY A 189 -20.57 -19.85 0.45
N ASP A 190 -19.60 -20.39 -0.28
CA ASP A 190 -19.64 -21.77 -0.79
C ASP A 190 -19.04 -22.76 0.23
N PRO A 191 -19.81 -23.77 0.71
CA PRO A 191 -19.30 -24.79 1.63
C PRO A 191 -18.03 -25.51 1.17
N ALA A 192 -17.82 -25.65 -0.14
CA ALA A 192 -16.64 -26.33 -0.69
C ALA A 192 -15.36 -25.50 -0.54
N THR A 193 -15.46 -24.18 -0.50
CA THR A 193 -14.29 -23.26 -0.45
C THR A 193 -14.19 -22.51 0.88
N ARG A 194 -15.24 -22.48 1.70
CA ARG A 194 -15.30 -21.74 2.97
C ARG A 194 -14.14 -22.01 3.93
N ALA A 195 -13.72 -23.27 4.06
CA ALA A 195 -12.61 -23.63 4.95
C ALA A 195 -11.27 -23.08 4.45
N GLU A 196 -11.04 -23.08 3.14
CA GLU A 196 -9.87 -22.45 2.53
C GLU A 196 -9.95 -20.93 2.64
N ALA A 197 -11.12 -20.34 2.37
CA ALA A 197 -11.37 -18.91 2.48
C ALA A 197 -10.99 -18.38 3.87
N GLN A 198 -11.42 -19.06 4.95
CA GLN A 198 -11.10 -18.67 6.32
C GLN A 198 -9.58 -18.71 6.61
N ARG A 199 -8.89 -19.81 6.24
CA ARG A 199 -7.43 -19.93 6.44
C ARG A 199 -6.64 -18.89 5.64
N THR A 200 -7.06 -18.63 4.41
CA THR A 200 -6.39 -17.67 3.53
C THR A 200 -6.63 -16.23 3.98
N PHE A 201 -7.83 -15.92 4.47
CA PHE A 201 -8.13 -14.65 5.12
C PHE A 201 -7.25 -14.42 6.35
N GLU A 202 -7.15 -15.40 7.25
CA GLU A 202 -6.29 -15.34 8.44
C GLU A 202 -4.85 -14.96 8.08
N LYS A 203 -4.30 -15.62 7.06
CA LYS A 203 -2.94 -15.38 6.57
C LYS A 203 -2.74 -13.95 6.09
N TRP A 204 -3.60 -13.46 5.19
CA TRP A 204 -3.39 -12.15 4.58
C TRP A 204 -3.80 -10.99 5.48
N TYR A 205 -4.87 -11.14 6.26
CA TYR A 205 -5.30 -10.12 7.21
C TYR A 205 -4.22 -9.78 8.24
N VAL A 206 -3.62 -10.78 8.88
CA VAL A 206 -2.56 -10.56 9.87
C VAL A 206 -1.32 -9.93 9.25
N ARG A 207 -0.98 -10.28 8.00
CA ARG A 207 0.13 -9.65 7.28
C ARG A 207 -0.17 -8.19 6.94
N THR A 208 -1.37 -7.89 6.47
CA THR A 208 -1.81 -6.51 6.20
C THR A 208 -1.79 -5.65 7.46
N LEU A 209 -2.21 -6.16 8.63
CA LEU A 209 -2.15 -5.37 9.88
C LEU A 209 -0.74 -4.90 10.29
N LYS A 210 0.29 -5.63 9.84
CA LYS A 210 1.70 -5.30 10.10
C LYS A 210 2.20 -4.14 9.24
N ILE A 211 1.63 -3.90 8.04
CA ILE A 211 2.11 -2.86 7.10
C ILE A 211 1.92 -1.44 7.64
N PHE A 212 0.94 -1.25 8.54
CA PHE A 212 0.62 0.05 9.12
C PHE A 212 1.70 0.52 10.10
N GLY A 213 2.62 -0.32 10.55
CA GLY A 213 3.67 0.10 11.49
C GLY A 213 3.16 0.45 12.90
N ARG A 214 4.07 0.70 13.84
CA ARG A 214 3.71 0.88 15.27
C ARG A 214 3.05 2.24 15.56
N PRO A 215 2.16 2.33 16.58
CA PRO A 215 1.59 3.59 17.04
C PRO A 215 2.65 4.57 17.51
N GLY A 216 2.39 5.87 17.35
CA GLY A 216 3.20 6.92 17.98
C GLY A 216 4.65 6.91 17.53
N SER A 217 4.95 6.45 16.30
CA SER A 217 6.34 6.38 15.84
C SER A 217 6.94 7.78 15.62
N PRO A 218 8.24 7.97 15.89
CA PRO A 218 8.92 9.24 15.63
C PRO A 218 8.78 9.71 14.18
N LYS A 219 8.91 8.80 13.22
CA LYS A 219 8.73 9.12 11.79
C LYS A 219 7.31 9.56 11.45
N ASN A 220 6.28 8.87 11.95
CA ASN A 220 4.90 9.30 11.71
C ASN A 220 4.63 10.70 12.29
N ARG A 221 5.20 11.05 13.45
CA ARG A 221 5.09 12.42 13.99
C ARG A 221 5.66 13.47 13.04
N VAL A 222 6.82 13.20 12.42
CA VAL A 222 7.38 14.09 11.39
C VAL A 222 6.45 14.18 10.19
N TYR A 223 5.97 13.05 9.65
CA TYR A 223 5.06 13.05 8.50
C TYR A 223 3.76 13.83 8.77
N ARG A 224 3.22 13.72 9.98
CA ARG A 224 2.03 14.50 10.38
C ARG A 224 2.32 15.98 10.58
N ALA A 225 3.46 16.33 11.18
CA ALA A 225 3.88 17.73 11.32
C ALA A 225 4.04 18.41 9.94
N LEU A 226 4.54 17.67 8.96
CA LEU A 226 4.65 18.13 7.58
C LEU A 226 3.36 17.99 6.78
N ARG A 227 2.28 17.43 7.36
CA ARG A 227 1.04 17.04 6.66
C ARG A 227 1.25 16.19 5.40
N LEU A 228 2.27 15.33 5.41
CA LEU A 228 2.44 14.26 4.42
C LEU A 228 1.55 13.04 4.73
N LYS A 229 1.21 12.85 6.01
CA LYS A 229 0.15 11.96 6.51
C LYS A 229 -0.75 12.74 7.47
N LEU A 230 -1.96 12.27 7.71
CA LEU A 230 -2.92 12.97 8.59
C LEU A 230 -3.10 12.25 9.92
N ARG A 231 -3.16 10.92 9.89
CA ARG A 231 -3.44 10.05 11.03
C ARG A 231 -2.18 9.36 11.55
N ASP A 232 -2.23 8.98 12.82
CA ASP A 232 -1.29 8.02 13.38
C ASP A 232 -1.48 6.66 12.71
N ASN A 233 -0.40 5.90 12.61
CA ASN A 233 -0.37 4.54 12.07
C ASN A 233 -1.51 3.66 12.62
N ASP A 234 -1.79 3.75 13.91
CA ASP A 234 -2.77 2.89 14.58
C ASP A 234 -4.23 3.40 14.43
N GLU A 235 -4.42 4.69 14.14
CA GLU A 235 -5.73 5.23 13.75
C GLU A 235 -6.13 4.71 12.36
N VAL A 236 -5.19 4.67 11.41
CA VAL A 236 -5.43 4.07 10.08
C VAL A 236 -5.70 2.57 10.21
N ARG A 237 -4.90 1.85 11.01
CA ARG A 237 -5.13 0.41 11.25
C ARG A 237 -6.53 0.16 11.80
N ARG A 238 -6.97 0.93 12.81
CA ARG A 238 -8.31 0.77 13.42
C ARG A 238 -9.43 1.02 12.41
N ALA A 239 -9.29 2.00 11.53
CA ALA A 239 -10.26 2.26 10.47
C ALA A 239 -10.39 1.06 9.51
N PHE A 240 -9.26 0.51 9.06
CA PHE A 240 -9.20 -0.72 8.27
C PHE A 240 -9.86 -1.92 8.99
N GLN A 241 -9.52 -2.14 10.26
CA GLN A 241 -10.07 -3.24 11.05
C GLN A 241 -11.59 -3.13 11.21
N ALA A 242 -12.11 -1.92 11.46
CA ALA A 242 -13.54 -1.69 11.61
C ALA A 242 -14.31 -2.00 10.31
N GLU A 243 -13.77 -1.59 9.15
CA GLU A 243 -14.36 -1.92 7.85
C GLU A 243 -14.36 -3.43 7.61
N VAL A 244 -13.19 -4.08 7.74
CA VAL A 244 -13.05 -5.52 7.50
C VAL A 244 -13.94 -6.33 8.45
N GLN A 245 -14.06 -5.91 9.72
CA GLN A 245 -14.96 -6.56 10.67
C GLN A 245 -16.43 -6.49 10.22
N GLY A 246 -16.87 -5.37 9.63
CA GLY A 246 -18.19 -5.24 9.05
C GLY A 246 -18.42 -6.21 7.89
N LEU A 247 -17.41 -6.34 7.01
CA LEU A 247 -17.44 -7.25 5.85
C LEU A 247 -17.44 -8.72 6.28
N CYS A 248 -16.58 -9.10 7.22
CA CYS A 248 -16.51 -10.47 7.74
C CYS A 248 -17.83 -10.93 8.36
N LYS A 249 -18.55 -10.06 9.08
CA LYS A 249 -19.90 -10.37 9.59
C LYS A 249 -20.88 -10.71 8.47
N ARG A 250 -20.80 -10.01 7.34
CA ARG A 250 -21.65 -10.26 6.16
C ARG A 250 -21.27 -11.56 5.44
N PHE A 251 -19.97 -11.85 5.35
CA PHE A 251 -19.46 -13.01 4.62
C PHE A 251 -19.39 -14.29 5.46
N GLY A 252 -19.63 -14.20 6.78
CA GLY A 252 -19.54 -15.35 7.68
C GLY A 252 -18.10 -15.82 7.92
N LEU A 253 -17.14 -14.88 7.87
CA LEU A 253 -15.73 -15.10 8.23
C LEU A 253 -15.47 -14.66 9.67
N GLU A 254 -14.55 -15.34 10.33
CA GLU A 254 -14.08 -14.99 11.67
C GLU A 254 -12.86 -14.08 11.55
N VAL A 255 -12.89 -12.93 12.22
CA VAL A 255 -11.77 -11.99 12.25
C VAL A 255 -10.69 -12.51 13.20
N PRO A 256 -9.46 -12.74 12.73
CA PRO A 256 -8.36 -13.18 13.57
C PRO A 256 -8.07 -12.17 14.67
N GLU A 257 -7.75 -12.65 15.87
CA GLU A 257 -7.37 -11.78 16.97
C GLU A 257 -6.03 -11.09 16.68
N TRP A 258 -5.99 -9.76 16.80
CA TRP A 258 -4.78 -8.98 16.62
C TRP A 258 -4.08 -8.74 17.96
N ARG A 259 -2.97 -9.44 18.19
CA ARG A 259 -2.10 -9.29 19.38
C ARG A 259 -0.70 -8.82 18.96
N PRO A 260 -0.50 -7.51 18.72
CA PRO A 260 0.76 -6.99 18.22
C PRO A 260 1.86 -6.97 19.30
N THR A 261 3.06 -7.41 18.92
CA THR A 261 4.30 -7.05 19.61
C THR A 261 4.81 -5.74 19.04
N TRP A 262 4.50 -4.61 19.67
CA TRP A 262 4.76 -3.27 19.09
C TRP A 262 6.23 -2.99 18.74
N SER A 263 7.17 -3.59 19.45
CA SER A 263 8.61 -3.47 19.17
C SER A 263 9.05 -4.18 17.89
N GLU A 264 8.25 -5.12 17.37
CA GLU A 264 8.53 -5.89 16.15
C GLU A 264 7.88 -5.27 14.91
N LEU A 265 7.02 -4.25 15.08
CA LEU A 265 6.42 -3.53 13.97
C LEU A 265 7.33 -2.38 13.50
N PRO A 266 7.37 -2.11 12.19
CA PRO A 266 8.19 -1.02 11.66
C PRO A 266 7.69 0.33 12.19
N GLU A 267 8.58 1.32 12.27
CA GLU A 267 8.16 2.69 12.60
C GLU A 267 7.25 3.28 11.51
N GLU A 268 7.48 2.88 10.27
CA GLU A 268 6.84 3.45 9.10
C GLU A 268 5.59 2.66 8.74
N ALA A 269 4.44 3.33 8.73
CA ALA A 269 3.32 2.90 7.90
C ALA A 269 3.72 3.09 6.44
N GLN A 270 3.57 2.05 5.62
CA GLN A 270 3.95 2.09 4.21
C GLN A 270 2.71 2.33 3.35
N ILE A 271 2.75 3.27 2.40
CA ILE A 271 1.66 3.52 1.44
C ILE A 271 2.00 2.71 0.19
N PRO A 272 1.46 1.50 -0.02
CA PRO A 272 1.85 0.68 -1.15
C PRO A 272 1.22 1.13 -2.48
N GLY A 273 0.11 1.89 -2.44
CA GLY A 273 -0.83 1.92 -3.56
C GLY A 273 -2.04 1.11 -3.18
#